data_AF-A0AB33R6J4-F1
#
_entry.id   AF-A0AB33R6J4-F1
#
_cell.length_a   1.000
_cell.length_b   1.000
_cell.length_c   1.000
_cell.angle_alpha   90.00
_cell.angle_beta   90.00
_cell.angle_gamma   90.00
#
_symmetry.space_group_name_H-M   'P 1'
#
loop_
_entity.id
_entity.type
_entity.pdbx_description
1 polymer ?
#
loop_
_entity_poly.entity_id
_entity_poly.type
_entity_poly.pdbx_seq_one_letter_code
_entity_poly.pdbx_strand_id
1 'polypeptide(L)'
;MADYLTVTHLTKYLKLKFDRDPYLERVYLTGQVSNFRKRPTHQYFSLKDESAVIQATMWAGVYKKLGFDLEEGMKINVIGRVQLYEPSGSYSIVIEKAEPDGIGALALQFEQLKKKLTAEGYFEQKHKQLLPQFVSKIGVITSPSGAVIRDIITTVSRRFPGVEILLFPTKVQGDGAAQEVVANIRRANQREDLDLLIVGRGGGSIEDLWAFNEEIVVQAIFESKLPVISSVGHETDTTLADFVADRRAATPTAAAELATPITKTDLMSWIVERQNRSYQACLRRIKQRQEWVAKLSQSVIFRQPERLYDAYLQKIDRLSMTLMNTMKDRLSSAKENKVQLDHALANSQLQTKIERYQDRVATAKRLLMANMTNQYDSQLARFEKAQDALLSLDASRIIARGYAMIEKNQALVASVSQITKGDQLTIKMRDGQLDVEVKDVKNENI
;
A
#
# COMPACT_ATOMS: atom_id res chain seq x y z
N MET A 1 -40.83 101.67 11.22
CA MET A 1 -41.75 100.55 11.57
C MET A 1 -41.80 99.66 10.36
N ALA A 2 -41.59 98.35 10.52
CA ALA A 2 -41.77 97.42 9.41
C ALA A 2 -43.28 97.28 9.13
N ASP A 3 -43.71 97.53 7.90
CA ASP A 3 -45.10 97.33 7.51
C ASP A 3 -45.38 95.81 7.49
N TYR A 4 -46.14 95.34 8.47
CA TYR A 4 -46.50 93.93 8.59
C TYR A 4 -47.64 93.60 7.61
N LEU A 5 -47.42 92.63 6.73
CA LEU A 5 -48.45 92.09 5.84
C LEU A 5 -49.43 91.21 6.63
N THR A 6 -50.73 91.41 6.41
CA THR A 6 -51.75 90.48 6.92
C THR A 6 -51.62 89.12 6.21
N VAL A 7 -51.96 88.03 6.91
CA VAL A 7 -51.95 86.66 6.37
C VAL A 7 -52.78 86.54 5.08
N THR A 8 -53.91 87.24 4.99
CA THR A 8 -54.77 87.28 3.78
C THR A 8 -54.04 87.87 2.58
N HIS A 9 -53.32 88.97 2.76
CA HIS A 9 -52.55 89.59 1.67
C HIS A 9 -51.37 88.72 1.23
N LEU A 10 -50.66 88.08 2.18
CA LEU A 10 -49.59 87.13 1.86
C LEU A 10 -50.11 85.94 1.05
N THR A 11 -51.24 85.36 1.46
CA THR A 11 -51.83 84.20 0.79
C THR A 11 -52.34 84.56 -0.61
N LYS A 12 -52.96 85.74 -0.78
CA LYS A 12 -53.36 86.26 -2.10
C LYS A 12 -52.16 86.50 -3.01
N TYR A 13 -51.04 87.00 -2.46
CA TYR A 13 -49.81 87.18 -3.21
C TYR A 13 -49.23 85.84 -3.69
N LEU A 14 -49.18 84.83 -2.81
CA LEU A 14 -48.71 83.48 -3.18
C LEU A 14 -49.62 82.83 -4.21
N LYS A 15 -50.94 82.94 -4.06
CA LYS A 15 -51.88 82.45 -5.08
C LYS A 15 -51.64 83.12 -6.44
N LEU A 16 -51.47 84.44 -6.47
CA LEU A 16 -51.22 85.17 -7.70
C LEU A 16 -49.87 84.79 -8.35
N LYS A 17 -48.90 84.32 -7.56
CA LYS A 17 -47.66 83.71 -8.07
C LYS A 17 -47.94 82.34 -8.69
N PHE A 18 -48.70 81.47 -8.02
CA PHE A 18 -49.06 80.14 -8.55
C PHE A 18 -49.87 80.26 -9.85
N ASP A 19 -50.84 81.16 -9.90
CA ASP A 19 -51.74 81.34 -11.06
C ASP A 19 -51.02 81.97 -12.27
N ARG A 20 -49.95 82.76 -12.06
CA ARG A 20 -49.20 83.43 -13.12
C ARG A 20 -47.91 82.72 -13.50
N ASP A 21 -47.55 81.64 -12.82
CA ASP A 21 -46.36 80.85 -13.14
C ASP A 21 -46.69 79.87 -14.29
N PRO A 22 -46.09 80.04 -15.48
CA PRO A 22 -46.34 79.16 -16.63
C PRO A 22 -46.03 77.69 -16.35
N TYR A 23 -45.12 77.41 -15.40
CA TYR A 23 -44.74 76.04 -15.05
C TYR A 23 -45.77 75.35 -14.14
N LEU A 24 -46.59 76.11 -13.41
CA LEU A 24 -47.63 75.57 -12.52
C LEU A 24 -49.00 75.47 -13.20
N GLU A 25 -49.15 76.08 -14.38
CA GLU A 25 -50.36 75.99 -15.18
C GLU A 25 -50.62 74.57 -15.69
N ARG A 26 -49.56 73.82 -16.02
CA ARG A 26 -49.64 72.43 -16.49
C ARG A 26 -48.46 71.59 -15.97
N VAL A 27 -48.71 70.84 -14.90
CA VAL A 27 -47.74 70.00 -14.20
C VAL A 27 -48.01 68.52 -14.48
N TYR A 28 -46.93 67.76 -14.61
CA TYR A 28 -46.92 66.30 -14.75
C TYR A 28 -46.48 65.71 -13.42
N LEU A 29 -47.35 64.94 -12.77
CA LEU A 29 -47.03 64.27 -11.51
C LEU A 29 -47.26 62.77 -11.62
N THR A 30 -46.40 62.01 -10.96
CA THR A 30 -46.57 60.56 -10.77
C THR A 30 -46.73 60.31 -9.29
N GLY A 31 -47.73 59.55 -8.90
CA GLY A 31 -47.97 59.26 -7.49
C GLY A 31 -48.93 58.09 -7.27
N GLN A 32 -48.88 57.55 -6.07
CA GLN A 32 -49.82 56.53 -5.63
C GLN A 32 -51.09 57.20 -5.10
N VAL A 33 -52.25 56.74 -5.57
CA VAL A 33 -53.56 57.16 -5.07
C VAL A 33 -53.71 56.73 -3.62
N SER A 34 -54.06 57.66 -2.74
CA SER A 34 -54.35 57.41 -1.35
C SER A 34 -55.56 58.20 -0.86
N ASN A 35 -56.27 57.67 0.14
CA ASN A 35 -57.50 58.24 0.70
C ASN A 35 -58.62 58.44 -0.35
N PHE A 36 -58.66 57.62 -1.39
CA PHE A 36 -59.70 57.65 -2.40
C PHE A 36 -60.99 56.99 -1.90
N ARG A 37 -62.10 57.73 -2.03
CA ARG A 37 -63.45 57.21 -1.83
C ARG A 37 -64.33 57.71 -2.96
N LYS A 38 -64.99 56.78 -3.67
CA LYS A 38 -65.84 57.10 -4.82
C LYS A 38 -67.02 57.97 -4.38
N ARG A 39 -67.13 59.18 -4.96
CA ARG A 39 -68.25 60.11 -4.73
C ARG A 39 -69.09 60.28 -6.00
N PRO A 40 -70.37 60.67 -5.89
CA PRO A 40 -71.27 60.80 -7.05
C PRO A 40 -70.87 61.90 -8.06
N THR A 41 -70.15 62.93 -7.62
CA THR A 41 -69.82 64.12 -8.43
C THR A 41 -68.31 64.23 -8.68
N HIS A 42 -67.60 64.93 -7.81
CA HIS A 42 -66.17 65.20 -7.92
C HIS A 42 -65.39 64.23 -7.04
N GLN A 43 -64.23 63.79 -7.54
CA GLN A 43 -63.34 62.94 -6.77
C GLN A 43 -62.30 63.81 -6.06
N TYR A 44 -62.14 63.55 -4.78
CA TYR A 44 -61.10 64.14 -3.94
C TYR A 44 -60.30 63.00 -3.34
N PHE A 45 -59.00 63.01 -3.58
CA PHE A 45 -58.06 62.03 -3.06
C PHE A 45 -56.69 62.67 -2.92
N SER A 46 -55.72 61.93 -2.40
CA SER A 46 -54.34 62.40 -2.29
C SER A 46 -53.44 61.58 -3.20
N LEU A 47 -52.46 62.24 -3.80
CA LEU A 47 -51.35 61.59 -4.47
C LEU A 47 -50.14 61.63 -3.53
N LYS A 48 -49.58 60.46 -3.26
CA LYS A 48 -48.39 60.33 -2.41
C LYS A 48 -47.21 59.77 -3.19
N ASP A 49 -46.03 60.23 -2.83
CA ASP A 49 -44.75 59.58 -3.13
C ASP A 49 -44.08 59.17 -1.80
N GLU A 50 -42.79 58.85 -1.82
CA GLU A 50 -42.04 58.40 -0.63
C GLU A 50 -41.85 59.51 0.43
N SER A 51 -41.93 60.79 0.04
CA SER A 51 -41.53 61.93 0.88
C SER A 51 -42.61 63.02 1.01
N ALA A 52 -43.61 63.04 0.13
CA ALA A 52 -44.57 64.12 0.02
C ALA A 52 -45.97 63.60 -0.34
N VAL A 53 -46.97 64.43 0.00
CA VAL A 53 -48.38 64.18 -0.30
C VAL A 53 -49.00 65.46 -0.83
N ILE A 54 -49.74 65.37 -1.93
CA ILE A 54 -50.50 66.48 -2.51
C ILE A 54 -51.98 66.11 -2.62
N GLN A 55 -52.86 67.06 -2.30
CA GLN A 55 -54.30 66.88 -2.50
C GLN A 55 -54.64 67.00 -3.98
N ALA A 56 -55.42 66.05 -4.49
CA ALA A 56 -55.84 65.95 -5.87
C ALA A 56 -57.37 66.08 -5.99
N THR A 57 -57.81 66.96 -6.88
CA THR A 57 -59.23 67.15 -7.22
C THR A 57 -59.45 66.79 -8.68
N MET A 58 -60.47 65.98 -8.95
CA MET A 58 -60.86 65.60 -10.30
C MET A 58 -62.34 65.87 -10.52
N TRP A 59 -62.64 66.74 -11.50
CA TRP A 59 -64.01 67.13 -11.82
C TRP A 59 -64.80 65.99 -12.47
N ALA A 60 -66.13 66.01 -12.31
CA ALA A 60 -67.00 64.90 -12.71
C ALA A 60 -66.90 64.57 -14.21
N GLY A 61 -66.78 65.62 -15.04
CA GLY A 61 -66.65 65.49 -16.50
C GLY A 61 -65.31 64.89 -16.94
N VAL A 62 -64.23 65.11 -16.17
CA VAL A 62 -62.92 64.49 -16.40
C VAL A 62 -62.97 63.04 -15.91
N TYR A 63 -63.50 62.82 -14.70
CA TYR A 63 -63.62 61.49 -14.10
C TYR A 63 -64.40 60.50 -14.98
N LYS A 64 -65.55 60.93 -15.55
CA LYS A 64 -66.35 60.11 -16.48
C LYS A 64 -65.64 59.77 -17.78
N LYS A 65 -64.61 60.53 -18.17
CA LYS A 65 -63.84 60.32 -19.39
C LYS A 65 -62.58 59.47 -19.16
N LEU A 66 -62.29 59.05 -17.93
CA LEU A 66 -61.23 58.06 -17.71
C LEU A 66 -61.65 56.74 -18.35
N GLY A 67 -60.72 56.15 -19.11
CA GLY A 67 -60.88 54.81 -19.67
C GLY A 67 -60.62 53.68 -18.66
N PHE A 68 -60.48 53.99 -17.36
CA PHE A 68 -60.24 53.03 -16.29
C PHE A 68 -60.89 53.49 -14.98
N ASP A 69 -61.19 52.52 -14.11
CA ASP A 69 -61.67 52.79 -12.75
C ASP A 69 -60.49 53.12 -11.82
N LEU A 70 -60.58 54.24 -11.12
CA LEU A 70 -59.57 54.66 -10.15
C LEU A 70 -59.70 53.85 -8.86
N GLU A 71 -58.61 53.25 -8.38
CA GLU A 71 -58.56 52.43 -7.16
C GLU A 71 -57.57 52.99 -6.12
N GLU A 72 -57.84 52.72 -4.84
CA GLU A 72 -56.92 53.04 -3.74
C GLU A 72 -55.62 52.25 -3.89
N GLY A 73 -54.46 52.91 -3.75
CA GLY A 73 -53.15 52.29 -3.90
C GLY A 73 -52.66 52.18 -5.35
N MET A 74 -53.47 52.57 -6.33
CA MET A 74 -53.08 52.58 -7.74
C MET A 74 -52.03 53.66 -8.01
N LYS A 75 -50.98 53.34 -8.77
CA LYS A 75 -49.99 54.32 -9.21
C LYS A 75 -50.42 54.91 -10.56
N ILE A 76 -50.50 56.23 -10.63
CA ILE A 76 -51.01 56.94 -11.81
C ILE A 76 -50.09 58.10 -12.20
N ASN A 77 -50.06 58.37 -13.50
CA ASN A 77 -49.46 59.56 -14.10
C ASN A 77 -50.58 60.56 -14.38
N VAL A 78 -50.46 61.76 -13.83
CA VAL A 78 -51.49 62.81 -13.93
C VAL A 78 -50.93 64.07 -14.55
N ILE A 79 -51.78 64.72 -15.34
CA ILE A 79 -51.55 66.05 -15.91
C ILE A 79 -52.60 66.96 -15.32
N GLY A 80 -52.19 68.09 -14.76
CA GLY A 80 -53.11 69.01 -14.13
C GLY A 80 -52.50 70.35 -13.78
N ARG A 81 -53.32 71.22 -13.19
CA ARG A 81 -52.93 72.55 -12.75
C ARG A 81 -52.79 72.59 -11.24
N VAL A 82 -51.69 73.18 -10.74
CA VAL A 82 -51.51 73.39 -9.30
C VAL A 82 -52.19 74.70 -8.89
N GLN A 83 -52.97 74.65 -7.81
CA GLN A 83 -53.70 75.81 -7.29
C GLN A 83 -53.54 75.91 -5.76
N LEU A 84 -53.62 77.14 -5.23
CA LEU A 84 -53.58 77.42 -3.80
C LEU A 84 -54.99 77.73 -3.26
N TYR A 85 -55.44 76.99 -2.25
CA TYR A 85 -56.73 77.21 -1.60
C TYR A 85 -56.65 78.32 -0.54
N GLU A 86 -57.13 79.52 -0.89
CA GLU A 86 -57.00 80.75 -0.09
C GLU A 86 -57.36 80.62 1.40
N PRO A 87 -58.45 79.94 1.80
CA PRO A 87 -58.84 79.88 3.22
C PRO A 87 -57.88 79.11 4.11
N SER A 88 -57.08 78.20 3.54
CA SER A 88 -56.18 77.32 4.31
C SER A 88 -54.70 77.48 3.96
N GLY A 89 -54.39 78.18 2.86
CA GLY A 89 -53.02 78.27 2.33
C GLY A 89 -52.46 76.94 1.84
N SER A 90 -53.26 75.87 1.70
CA SER A 90 -52.83 74.58 1.18
C SER A 90 -52.82 74.59 -0.35
N TYR A 91 -51.82 73.95 -0.95
CA TYR A 91 -51.76 73.75 -2.40
C TYR A 91 -52.32 72.38 -2.78
N SER A 92 -52.93 72.31 -3.96
CA SER A 92 -53.58 71.11 -4.50
C SER A 92 -53.41 71.07 -6.02
N ILE A 93 -53.62 69.90 -6.61
CA ILE A 93 -53.64 69.73 -8.07
C ILE A 93 -55.07 69.45 -8.55
N VAL A 94 -55.49 70.14 -9.61
CA VAL A 94 -56.70 69.83 -10.37
C VAL A 94 -56.30 68.97 -11.55
N ILE A 95 -56.73 67.71 -11.56
CA ILE A 95 -56.35 66.75 -12.59
C ILE A 95 -57.23 66.95 -13.82
N GLU A 96 -56.57 67.16 -14.97
CA GLU A 96 -57.20 67.28 -16.29
C GLU A 96 -57.12 65.98 -17.08
N LYS A 97 -56.05 65.21 -16.90
CA LYS A 97 -55.86 63.88 -17.51
C LYS A 97 -55.13 62.97 -16.53
N ALA A 98 -55.55 61.71 -16.46
CA ALA A 98 -54.88 60.68 -15.67
C ALA A 98 -54.75 59.41 -16.52
N GLU A 99 -53.61 58.75 -16.40
CA GLU A 99 -53.31 57.46 -17.04
C GLU A 99 -52.70 56.53 -15.98
N PRO A 100 -52.99 55.21 -16.04
CA PRO A 100 -52.32 54.24 -15.19
C PRO A 100 -50.81 54.29 -15.42
N ASP A 101 -50.01 54.18 -14.37
CA ASP A 101 -48.57 53.93 -14.52
C ASP A 101 -48.42 52.49 -15.05
N GLY A 102 -48.34 52.33 -16.38
CA GLY A 102 -48.41 51.05 -17.12
C GLY A 102 -47.42 49.97 -16.67
N ILE A 103 -46.40 50.38 -15.91
CA ILE A 103 -45.41 49.54 -15.23
C ILE A 103 -46.08 48.53 -14.27
N GLY A 104 -47.19 48.91 -13.63
CA GLY A 104 -47.89 48.02 -12.67
C GLY A 104 -48.55 46.80 -13.31
N ALA A 105 -49.08 46.93 -14.53
CA ALA A 105 -49.75 45.83 -15.23
C ALA A 105 -48.76 44.77 -15.71
N LEU A 106 -47.62 45.19 -16.28
CA LEU A 106 -46.55 44.29 -16.71
C LEU A 106 -45.90 43.57 -15.53
N ALA A 107 -45.66 44.26 -14.41
CA ALA A 107 -45.12 43.63 -13.21
C ALA A 107 -46.07 42.56 -12.64
N LEU A 108 -47.38 42.83 -12.65
CA LEU A 108 -48.39 41.87 -12.21
C LEU A 108 -48.48 40.65 -13.14
N GLN A 109 -48.44 40.86 -14.46
CA GLN A 109 -48.38 39.77 -15.44
C GLN A 109 -47.12 38.92 -15.30
N PHE A 110 -45.97 39.54 -15.05
CA PHE A 110 -44.70 38.84 -14.82
C PHE A 110 -44.79 37.93 -13.60
N GLU A 111 -45.27 38.44 -12.47
CA GLU A 111 -45.42 37.65 -11.24
C GLU A 111 -46.44 36.51 -11.40
N GLN A 112 -47.54 36.74 -12.11
CA GLN A 112 -48.52 35.68 -12.42
C GLN A 112 -47.90 34.57 -13.29
N LEU A 113 -47.21 34.94 -14.36
CA LEU A 113 -46.61 33.98 -15.28
C LEU A 113 -45.44 33.23 -14.64
N LYS A 114 -44.62 33.93 -13.84
CA LYS A 114 -43.56 33.32 -13.03
C LYS A 114 -44.12 32.26 -12.09
N LYS A 115 -45.20 32.56 -11.36
CA LYS A 115 -45.83 31.59 -10.46
C LYS A 115 -46.36 30.37 -11.21
N LYS A 116 -47.03 30.58 -12.36
CA LYS A 116 -47.54 29.50 -13.23
C LYS A 116 -46.40 28.57 -13.68
N LEU A 117 -45.36 29.12 -14.30
CA LEU A 117 -44.24 28.34 -14.85
C LEU A 117 -43.38 27.68 -13.76
N THR A 118 -43.28 28.31 -12.58
CA THR A 118 -42.64 27.69 -11.42
C THR A 118 -43.41 26.46 -10.96
N ALA A 119 -44.75 26.54 -10.91
CA ALA A 119 -45.59 25.40 -10.53
C ALA A 119 -45.53 24.24 -11.55
N GLU A 120 -45.30 24.56 -12.82
CA GLU A 120 -45.06 23.58 -13.89
C GLU A 120 -43.62 23.02 -13.89
N GLY A 121 -42.71 23.56 -13.08
CA GLY A 121 -41.35 23.04 -12.89
C GLY A 121 -40.30 23.55 -13.90
N TYR A 122 -40.64 24.53 -14.75
CA TYR A 122 -39.74 25.04 -15.82
C TYR A 122 -38.40 25.58 -15.30
N PHE A 123 -38.35 26.07 -14.06
CA PHE A 123 -37.16 26.68 -13.48
C PHE A 123 -36.34 25.72 -12.60
N GLU A 124 -36.73 24.46 -12.50
CA GLU A 124 -36.02 23.49 -11.66
C GLU A 124 -34.63 23.17 -12.20
N GLN A 125 -33.63 23.17 -11.30
CA GLN A 125 -32.23 22.93 -11.66
C GLN A 125 -32.00 21.55 -12.33
N LYS A 126 -32.86 20.56 -12.07
CA LYS A 126 -32.77 19.21 -12.66
C LYS A 126 -32.95 19.18 -14.17
N HIS A 127 -33.62 20.19 -14.74
CA HIS A 127 -33.86 20.30 -16.19
C HIS A 127 -32.75 21.07 -16.92
N LYS A 128 -31.86 21.74 -16.17
CA LYS A 128 -30.81 22.57 -16.76
C LYS A 128 -29.63 21.73 -17.23
N GLN A 129 -29.19 21.97 -18.45
CA GLN A 129 -28.06 21.32 -19.09
C GLN A 129 -26.73 21.91 -18.60
N LEU A 130 -25.68 21.07 -18.60
CA LEU A 130 -24.33 21.52 -18.28
C LEU A 130 -23.69 22.17 -19.50
N LEU A 131 -23.00 23.29 -19.28
CA LEU A 131 -22.25 23.95 -20.34
C LEU A 131 -21.02 23.10 -20.74
N PRO A 132 -20.73 22.94 -22.04
CA PRO A 132 -19.52 22.29 -22.51
C PRO A 132 -18.28 23.02 -21.99
N GLN A 133 -17.26 22.25 -21.61
CA GLN A 133 -15.99 22.81 -21.14
C GLN A 133 -15.16 23.42 -22.29
N PHE A 134 -15.31 22.85 -23.49
CA PHE A 134 -14.73 23.34 -24.72
C PHE A 134 -15.83 23.48 -25.76
N VAL A 135 -15.92 24.67 -26.36
CA VAL A 135 -16.85 24.97 -27.42
C VAL A 135 -16.06 25.23 -28.69
N SER A 136 -16.51 24.65 -29.79
CA SER A 136 -16.00 24.89 -31.13
C SER A 136 -16.85 25.97 -31.82
N LYS A 137 -18.18 25.94 -31.61
CA LYS A 137 -19.09 26.89 -32.25
C LYS A 137 -20.23 27.33 -31.34
N ILE A 138 -20.41 28.65 -31.25
CA ILE A 138 -21.44 29.30 -30.44
C ILE A 138 -22.50 29.92 -31.36
N GLY A 139 -23.77 29.60 -31.14
CA GLY A 139 -24.88 30.32 -31.75
C GLY A 139 -25.24 31.55 -30.92
N VAL A 140 -25.33 32.73 -31.52
CA VAL A 140 -25.71 33.96 -30.82
C VAL A 140 -27.00 34.51 -31.41
N ILE A 141 -28.03 34.62 -30.58
CA ILE A 141 -29.37 35.12 -30.94
C ILE A 141 -29.48 36.52 -30.37
N THR A 142 -29.23 37.52 -31.22
CA THR A 142 -29.27 38.95 -30.84
C THR A 142 -29.41 39.83 -32.08
N SER A 143 -29.50 41.15 -31.88
CA SER A 143 -29.58 42.10 -32.99
C SER A 143 -28.26 42.20 -33.76
N PRO A 144 -28.29 42.30 -35.11
CA PRO A 144 -27.07 42.32 -35.92
C PRO A 144 -26.23 43.59 -35.76
N SER A 145 -26.83 44.68 -35.31
CA SER A 145 -26.24 46.02 -35.21
C SER A 145 -25.97 46.50 -33.78
N GLY A 146 -25.98 45.59 -32.79
CA GLY A 146 -25.84 45.93 -31.36
C GLY A 146 -24.40 45.90 -30.81
N ALA A 147 -24.19 46.59 -29.68
CA ALA A 147 -22.95 46.46 -28.88
C ALA A 147 -22.79 45.02 -28.34
N VAL A 148 -23.90 44.35 -28.02
CA VAL A 148 -23.98 42.98 -27.50
C VAL A 148 -23.15 41.99 -28.32
N ILE A 149 -23.37 41.93 -29.65
CA ILE A 149 -22.66 40.97 -30.50
C ILE A 149 -21.16 41.30 -30.59
N ARG A 150 -20.79 42.59 -30.58
CA ARG A 150 -19.38 43.03 -30.59
C ARG A 150 -18.66 42.65 -29.30
N ASP A 151 -19.33 42.80 -28.16
CA ASP A 151 -18.80 42.43 -26.86
C ASP A 151 -18.56 40.92 -26.75
N ILE A 152 -19.51 40.12 -27.25
CA ILE A 152 -19.37 38.66 -27.32
C ILE A 152 -18.21 38.28 -28.23
N ILE A 153 -18.15 38.81 -29.46
CA ILE A 153 -17.07 38.53 -30.42
C ILE A 153 -15.70 38.90 -29.82
N THR A 154 -15.57 40.08 -29.24
CA THR A 154 -14.31 40.57 -28.67
C THR A 154 -13.86 39.71 -27.49
N THR A 155 -14.80 39.35 -26.61
CA THR A 155 -14.49 38.55 -25.42
C THR A 155 -14.10 37.13 -25.77
N VAL A 156 -14.88 36.45 -26.62
CA VAL A 156 -14.58 35.10 -27.10
C VAL A 156 -13.25 35.08 -27.86
N SER A 157 -13.04 36.01 -28.81
CA SER A 157 -11.79 36.08 -29.59
C SER A 157 -10.56 36.30 -28.71
N ARG A 158 -10.68 37.10 -27.64
CA ARG A 158 -9.59 37.34 -26.69
C ARG A 158 -9.31 36.11 -25.82
N ARG A 159 -10.35 35.42 -25.32
CA ARG A 159 -10.22 34.29 -24.40
C ARG A 159 -9.84 33.00 -25.13
N PHE A 160 -10.47 32.73 -26.26
CA PHE A 160 -10.26 31.52 -27.05
C PHE A 160 -10.50 31.79 -28.56
N PRO A 161 -9.46 32.21 -29.32
CA PRO A 161 -9.58 32.59 -30.73
C PRO A 161 -10.08 31.50 -31.70
N GLY A 162 -10.08 30.24 -31.27
CA GLY A 162 -10.50 29.11 -32.10
C GLY A 162 -12.01 28.84 -32.12
N VAL A 163 -12.80 29.60 -31.35
CA VAL A 163 -14.26 29.43 -31.32
C VAL A 163 -14.91 30.20 -32.47
N GLU A 164 -15.71 29.50 -33.27
CA GLU A 164 -16.56 30.10 -34.29
C GLU A 164 -17.84 30.69 -33.67
N ILE A 165 -18.23 31.88 -34.11
CA ILE A 165 -19.46 32.54 -33.65
C ILE A 165 -20.42 32.64 -34.82
N LEU A 166 -21.58 32.01 -34.69
CA LEU A 166 -22.66 32.08 -35.67
C LEU A 166 -23.77 32.99 -35.15
N LEU A 167 -23.90 34.17 -35.76
CA LEU A 167 -24.99 35.09 -35.46
C LEU A 167 -26.29 34.63 -36.13
N PHE A 168 -27.35 34.57 -35.34
CA PHE A 168 -28.75 34.50 -35.77
C PHE A 168 -29.39 35.88 -35.57
N PRO A 169 -29.44 36.72 -36.62
CA PRO A 169 -29.99 38.07 -36.53
C PRO A 169 -31.44 37.99 -36.06
N THR A 170 -31.74 38.63 -34.94
CA THR A 170 -33.05 38.57 -34.30
C THR A 170 -33.48 39.95 -33.84
N LYS A 171 -34.74 40.31 -34.08
CA LYS A 171 -35.39 41.45 -33.44
C LYS A 171 -35.59 41.17 -31.95
N VAL A 172 -34.92 41.96 -31.11
CA VAL A 172 -34.90 41.76 -29.65
C VAL A 172 -35.86 42.67 -28.88
N GLN A 173 -36.61 43.54 -29.55
CA GLN A 173 -37.56 44.47 -28.91
C GLN A 173 -38.72 44.85 -29.84
N GLY A 174 -39.84 45.24 -29.25
CA GLY A 174 -41.07 45.64 -29.95
C GLY A 174 -41.88 44.46 -30.51
N ASP A 175 -43.00 44.77 -31.15
CA ASP A 175 -43.96 43.77 -31.63
C ASP A 175 -43.31 42.76 -32.58
N GLY A 176 -43.56 41.47 -32.36
CA GLY A 176 -43.01 40.36 -33.15
C GLY A 176 -41.66 39.83 -32.66
N ALA A 177 -41.01 40.46 -31.68
CA ALA A 177 -39.69 40.07 -31.19
C ALA A 177 -39.69 38.65 -30.57
N ALA A 178 -40.70 38.32 -29.75
CA ALA A 178 -40.78 37.01 -29.11
C ALA A 178 -40.90 35.86 -30.13
N GLN A 179 -41.70 36.03 -31.18
CA GLN A 179 -41.85 35.04 -32.25
C GLN A 179 -40.54 34.86 -33.04
N GLU A 180 -39.80 35.94 -33.28
CA GLU A 180 -38.52 35.88 -33.99
C GLU A 180 -37.43 35.20 -33.17
N VAL A 181 -37.38 35.47 -31.85
CA VAL A 181 -36.49 34.76 -30.91
C VAL A 181 -36.78 33.27 -30.93
N VAL A 182 -38.04 32.86 -30.81
CA VAL A 182 -38.44 31.45 -30.85
C VAL A 182 -38.07 30.79 -32.18
N ALA A 183 -38.30 31.47 -33.30
CA ALA A 183 -37.95 30.96 -34.63
C ALA A 183 -36.45 30.70 -34.77
N ASN A 184 -35.60 31.62 -34.28
CA ASN A 184 -34.16 31.47 -34.33
C ASN A 184 -33.61 30.45 -33.34
N ILE A 185 -34.20 30.31 -32.13
CA ILE A 185 -33.87 29.20 -31.21
C ILE A 185 -34.16 27.86 -31.88
N ARG A 186 -35.34 27.71 -32.50
CA ARG A 186 -35.70 26.47 -33.22
C ARG A 186 -34.78 26.21 -34.41
N ARG A 187 -34.43 27.25 -35.18
CA ARG A 187 -33.50 27.14 -36.30
C ARG A 187 -32.09 26.72 -35.85
N ALA A 188 -31.63 27.25 -34.72
CA ALA A 188 -30.33 26.87 -34.17
C ALA A 188 -30.33 25.40 -33.69
N ASN A 189 -31.42 24.95 -33.06
CA ASN A 189 -31.61 23.56 -32.63
C ASN A 189 -31.76 22.53 -33.78
N GLN A 190 -31.93 22.99 -35.02
CA GLN A 190 -31.91 22.12 -36.21
C GLN A 190 -30.48 21.84 -36.70
N ARG A 191 -29.48 22.55 -36.17
CA ARG A 191 -28.07 22.35 -36.52
C ARG A 191 -27.40 21.41 -35.53
N GLU A 192 -26.50 20.58 -36.03
CA GLU A 192 -25.70 19.64 -35.22
C GLU A 192 -24.28 20.16 -34.94
N ASP A 193 -23.87 21.28 -35.56
CA ASP A 193 -22.52 21.85 -35.45
C ASP A 193 -22.40 22.99 -34.42
N LEU A 194 -23.43 23.20 -33.60
CA LEU A 194 -23.43 24.19 -32.52
C LEU A 194 -23.30 23.48 -31.17
N ASP A 195 -22.49 24.03 -30.28
CA ASP A 195 -22.27 23.45 -28.94
C ASP A 195 -23.16 24.10 -27.86
N LEU A 196 -23.48 25.39 -28.02
CA LEU A 196 -24.36 26.14 -27.13
C LEU A 196 -24.97 27.36 -27.82
N LEU A 197 -25.98 27.95 -27.16
CA LEU A 197 -26.61 29.20 -27.56
C LEU A 197 -26.41 30.31 -26.53
N ILE A 198 -26.18 31.52 -27.01
CA ILE A 198 -26.27 32.75 -26.22
C ILE A 198 -27.47 33.55 -26.73
N VAL A 199 -28.45 33.76 -25.86
CA VAL A 199 -29.59 34.63 -26.14
C VAL A 199 -29.36 35.92 -25.37
N GLY A 200 -29.24 37.04 -26.09
CA GLY A 200 -28.77 38.28 -25.49
C GLY A 200 -29.43 39.54 -26.01
N ARG A 201 -29.61 40.51 -25.12
CA ARG A 201 -30.02 41.88 -25.43
C ARG A 201 -29.19 42.86 -24.61
N GLY A 202 -29.09 44.10 -25.06
CA GLY A 202 -28.49 45.18 -24.28
C GLY A 202 -29.41 45.66 -23.15
N GLY A 203 -29.01 46.71 -22.45
CA GLY A 203 -29.89 47.39 -21.49
C GLY A 203 -31.15 47.96 -22.15
N GLY A 204 -32.22 48.12 -21.38
CA GLY A 204 -33.49 48.68 -21.82
C GLY A 204 -34.51 48.72 -20.68
N SER A 205 -35.64 49.38 -20.90
CA SER A 205 -36.74 49.37 -19.92
C SER A 205 -37.38 47.98 -19.83
N ILE A 206 -38.23 47.77 -18.82
CA ILE A 206 -38.94 46.49 -18.63
C ILE A 206 -39.86 46.15 -19.81
N GLU A 207 -40.46 47.16 -20.45
CA GLU A 207 -41.31 47.05 -21.64
C GLU A 207 -40.51 46.50 -22.84
N ASP A 208 -39.31 47.00 -22.94
CA ASP A 208 -38.31 46.70 -23.93
C ASP A 208 -37.79 45.25 -23.81
N LEU A 209 -37.72 44.73 -22.57
CA LEU A 209 -37.32 43.35 -22.25
C LEU A 209 -38.50 42.36 -22.29
N TRP A 210 -39.73 42.84 -22.45
CA TRP A 210 -40.93 42.04 -22.26
C TRP A 210 -41.03 40.83 -23.20
N ALA A 211 -40.48 40.92 -24.41
CA ALA A 211 -40.43 39.82 -25.36
C ALA A 211 -39.79 38.54 -24.77
N PHE A 212 -38.87 38.68 -23.80
CA PHE A 212 -38.21 37.56 -23.12
C PHE A 212 -38.96 37.03 -21.89
N ASN A 213 -40.05 37.71 -21.50
CA ASN A 213 -40.99 37.24 -20.49
C ASN A 213 -42.18 36.49 -21.11
N GLU A 214 -42.34 36.48 -22.43
CA GLU A 214 -43.44 35.73 -23.04
C GLU A 214 -43.27 34.22 -22.87
N GLU A 215 -44.39 33.53 -22.59
CA GLU A 215 -44.43 32.08 -22.35
C GLU A 215 -43.81 31.27 -23.50
N ILE A 216 -43.99 31.72 -24.75
CA ILE A 216 -43.44 31.07 -25.94
C ILE A 216 -41.91 31.05 -25.96
N VAL A 217 -41.26 32.10 -25.44
CA VAL A 217 -39.79 32.18 -25.38
C VAL A 217 -39.28 31.28 -24.26
N VAL A 218 -39.95 31.28 -23.11
CA VAL A 218 -39.61 30.40 -21.99
C VAL A 218 -39.68 28.93 -22.41
N GLN A 219 -40.77 28.54 -23.08
CA GLN A 219 -40.94 27.19 -23.61
C GLN A 219 -39.86 26.83 -24.63
N ALA A 220 -39.53 27.74 -25.56
CA ALA A 220 -38.51 27.48 -26.57
C ALA A 220 -37.10 27.29 -25.96
N ILE A 221 -36.77 28.02 -24.88
CA ILE A 221 -35.49 27.83 -24.17
C ILE A 221 -35.50 26.50 -23.42
N PHE A 222 -36.59 26.16 -22.73
CA PHE A 222 -36.72 24.90 -22.00
C PHE A 222 -36.62 23.67 -22.91
N GLU A 223 -37.23 23.73 -24.10
CA GLU A 223 -37.22 22.65 -25.10
C GLU A 223 -35.93 22.62 -25.95
N SER A 224 -34.99 23.54 -25.72
CA SER A 224 -33.74 23.60 -26.48
C SER A 224 -32.88 22.36 -26.22
N LYS A 225 -32.39 21.73 -27.29
CA LYS A 225 -31.40 20.64 -27.23
C LYS A 225 -29.99 21.16 -26.97
N LEU A 226 -29.75 22.42 -27.29
CA LEU A 226 -28.49 23.11 -27.04
C LEU A 226 -28.56 23.84 -25.70
N PRO A 227 -27.51 23.78 -24.86
CA PRO A 227 -27.44 24.57 -23.64
C PRO A 227 -27.55 26.07 -23.95
N VAL A 228 -28.39 26.79 -23.21
CA VAL A 228 -28.70 28.20 -23.43
C VAL A 228 -28.15 29.06 -22.29
N ILE A 229 -27.38 30.06 -22.66
CA ILE A 229 -26.93 31.14 -21.78
C ILE A 229 -27.79 32.37 -22.07
N SER A 230 -28.53 32.84 -21.07
CA SER A 230 -29.27 34.11 -21.19
C SER A 230 -28.40 35.27 -20.72
N SER A 231 -28.34 36.33 -21.53
CA SER A 231 -27.69 37.61 -21.22
C SER A 231 -28.63 38.78 -21.53
N VAL A 232 -29.87 38.68 -21.08
CA VAL A 232 -30.93 39.65 -21.36
C VAL A 232 -31.10 40.62 -20.19
N GLY A 233 -31.26 40.08 -18.98
CA GLY A 233 -31.43 40.88 -17.77
C GLY A 233 -30.12 41.41 -17.19
N HIS A 234 -30.16 42.60 -16.60
CA HIS A 234 -29.09 43.13 -15.74
C HIS A 234 -29.25 42.63 -14.30
N GLU A 235 -28.41 43.07 -13.36
CA GLU A 235 -28.47 42.62 -11.96
C GLU A 235 -29.85 42.85 -11.33
N THR A 236 -30.52 43.96 -11.65
CA THR A 236 -31.82 44.37 -11.11
C THR A 236 -33.03 43.86 -11.89
N ASP A 237 -32.88 43.60 -13.19
CA ASP A 237 -34.01 43.39 -14.12
C ASP A 237 -33.96 41.97 -14.71
N THR A 238 -34.32 40.98 -13.90
CA THR A 238 -34.35 39.56 -14.32
C THR A 238 -35.59 39.22 -15.13
N THR A 239 -35.39 38.54 -16.27
CA THR A 239 -36.47 38.07 -17.15
C THR A 239 -36.79 36.59 -16.91
N LEU A 240 -37.95 36.11 -17.37
CA LEU A 240 -38.30 34.69 -17.29
C LEU A 240 -37.38 33.83 -18.16
N ALA A 241 -36.88 34.36 -19.28
CA ALA A 241 -35.80 33.74 -20.06
C ALA A 241 -34.55 33.47 -19.21
N ASP A 242 -34.17 34.40 -18.32
CA ASP A 242 -33.02 34.21 -17.41
C ASP A 242 -33.26 33.10 -16.38
N PHE A 243 -34.52 32.91 -15.94
CA PHE A 243 -34.86 31.85 -14.98
C PHE A 243 -34.84 30.46 -15.61
N VAL A 244 -35.34 30.33 -16.85
CA VAL A 244 -35.39 29.04 -17.55
C VAL A 244 -34.05 28.64 -18.18
N ALA A 245 -33.22 29.60 -18.58
CA ALA A 245 -31.93 29.33 -19.18
C ALA A 245 -31.03 28.47 -18.27
N ASP A 246 -30.18 27.65 -18.89
CA ASP A 246 -29.26 26.76 -18.20
C ASP A 246 -28.27 27.55 -17.35
N ARG A 247 -27.82 28.70 -17.87
CA ARG A 247 -27.03 29.68 -17.15
C ARG A 247 -27.50 31.10 -17.46
N ARG A 248 -27.53 31.92 -16.41
CA ARG A 248 -27.74 33.36 -16.52
C ARG A 248 -26.39 34.08 -16.48
N ALA A 249 -26.23 35.06 -17.33
CA ALA A 249 -25.18 36.07 -17.30
C ALA A 249 -25.80 37.46 -17.15
N ALA A 250 -25.26 38.30 -16.27
CA ALA A 250 -25.76 39.67 -16.09
C ALA A 250 -25.39 40.60 -17.25
N THR A 251 -24.40 40.22 -18.06
CA THR A 251 -23.92 41.01 -19.20
C THR A 251 -23.57 40.10 -20.40
N PRO A 252 -23.57 40.63 -21.63
CA PRO A 252 -23.11 39.90 -22.81
C PRO A 252 -21.65 39.44 -22.69
N THR A 253 -20.80 40.25 -22.05
CA THR A 253 -19.41 39.88 -21.76
C THR A 253 -19.36 38.67 -20.83
N ALA A 254 -20.12 38.67 -19.73
CA ALA A 254 -20.18 37.54 -18.80
C ALA A 254 -20.73 36.26 -19.48
N ALA A 255 -21.67 36.39 -20.43
CA ALA A 255 -22.12 35.24 -21.22
C ALA A 255 -21.01 34.63 -22.08
N ALA A 256 -20.21 35.48 -22.74
CA ALA A 256 -19.03 35.03 -23.48
C ALA A 256 -17.99 34.37 -22.56
N GLU A 257 -17.83 34.84 -21.32
CA GLU A 257 -16.94 34.20 -20.34
C GLU A 257 -17.45 32.83 -19.87
N LEU A 258 -18.76 32.72 -19.61
CA LEU A 258 -19.40 31.44 -19.27
C LEU A 258 -19.33 30.43 -20.42
N ALA A 259 -19.43 30.91 -21.67
CA ALA A 259 -19.26 30.10 -22.86
C ALA A 259 -17.80 29.69 -23.12
N THR A 260 -16.82 30.43 -22.59
CA THR A 260 -15.38 30.15 -22.73
C THR A 260 -14.68 30.03 -21.37
N PRO A 261 -15.02 28.98 -20.59
CA PRO A 261 -14.54 28.83 -19.22
C PRO A 261 -13.03 28.62 -19.15
N ILE A 262 -12.44 27.93 -20.13
CA ILE A 262 -10.99 27.73 -20.25
C ILE A 262 -10.42 28.69 -21.28
N THR A 263 -9.40 29.46 -20.90
CA THR A 263 -8.71 30.34 -21.84
C THR A 263 -7.60 29.62 -22.58
N LYS A 264 -7.17 30.18 -23.72
CA LYS A 264 -5.98 29.73 -24.45
C LYS A 264 -4.75 29.68 -23.53
N THR A 265 -4.59 30.68 -22.67
CA THR A 265 -3.43 30.77 -21.75
C THR A 265 -3.42 29.63 -20.74
N ASP A 266 -4.59 29.25 -20.20
CA ASP A 266 -4.72 28.12 -19.27
C ASP A 266 -4.30 26.81 -19.95
N LEU A 267 -4.78 26.58 -21.17
CA LEU A 267 -4.45 25.37 -21.94
C LEU A 267 -2.96 25.31 -22.27
N MET A 268 -2.37 26.42 -22.73
CA MET A 268 -0.93 26.50 -23.01
C MET A 268 -0.09 26.25 -21.76
N SER A 269 -0.49 26.82 -20.62
CA SER A 269 0.21 26.64 -19.35
C SER A 269 0.14 25.17 -18.90
N TRP A 270 -1.02 24.54 -19.04
CA TRP A 270 -1.20 23.12 -18.75
C TRP A 270 -0.35 22.23 -19.66
N ILE A 271 -0.27 22.51 -20.97
CA ILE A 271 0.58 21.76 -21.91
C ILE A 271 2.05 21.87 -21.52
N VAL A 272 2.55 23.07 -21.23
CA VAL A 272 3.94 23.31 -20.82
C VAL A 272 4.25 22.57 -19.51
N GLU A 273 3.33 22.59 -18.54
CA GLU A 273 3.49 21.84 -17.30
C GLU A 273 3.59 20.33 -17.54
N ARG A 274 2.76 19.79 -18.44
CA ARG A 274 2.78 18.36 -18.81
C ARG A 274 4.07 17.99 -19.54
N GLN A 275 4.56 18.84 -20.43
CA GLN A 275 5.85 18.66 -21.10
C GLN A 275 7.00 18.64 -20.10
N ASN A 276 7.05 19.60 -19.18
CA ASN A 276 8.07 19.66 -18.13
C ASN A 276 8.02 18.42 -17.23
N ARG A 277 6.82 17.98 -16.84
CA ARG A 277 6.65 16.77 -16.02
C ARG A 277 7.16 15.52 -16.73
N SER A 278 6.84 15.37 -18.01
CA SER A 278 7.31 14.26 -18.85
C SER A 278 8.84 14.27 -19.01
N TYR A 279 9.40 15.44 -19.34
CA TYR A 279 10.84 15.64 -19.47
C TYR A 279 11.60 15.25 -18.19
N GLN A 280 11.13 15.74 -17.03
CA GLN A 280 11.73 15.43 -15.74
C GLN A 280 11.61 13.94 -15.36
N ALA A 281 10.50 13.28 -15.72
CA ALA A 281 10.36 11.83 -15.52
C ALA A 281 11.35 11.03 -16.36
N CYS A 282 11.58 11.44 -17.62
CA CYS A 282 12.58 10.83 -18.50
C CYS A 282 13.99 11.00 -17.95
N LEU A 283 14.36 12.22 -17.54
CA LEU A 283 15.66 12.51 -16.93
C LEU A 283 15.92 11.67 -15.67
N ARG A 284 14.94 11.58 -14.77
CA ARG A 284 15.04 10.73 -13.57
C ARG A 284 15.28 9.27 -13.92
N ARG A 285 14.56 8.76 -14.92
CA ARG A 285 14.72 7.37 -15.38
C ARG A 285 16.11 7.13 -15.97
N ILE A 286 16.63 8.06 -16.77
CA ILE A 286 17.99 7.99 -17.33
C ILE A 286 19.02 7.97 -16.19
N LYS A 287 18.91 8.92 -15.25
CA LYS A 287 19.83 9.01 -14.10
C LYS A 287 19.84 7.72 -13.28
N GLN A 288 18.67 7.19 -12.95
CA GLN A 288 18.56 5.93 -12.19
C GLN A 288 19.20 4.75 -12.92
N ARG A 289 19.05 4.68 -14.25
CA ARG A 289 19.69 3.63 -15.06
C ARG A 289 21.21 3.80 -15.12
N GLN A 290 21.69 5.03 -15.25
CA GLN A 290 23.13 5.35 -15.20
C GLN A 290 23.74 4.97 -13.85
N GLU A 291 23.09 5.33 -12.74
CA GLU A 291 23.51 4.95 -11.38
C GLU A 291 23.52 3.43 -11.20
N TRP A 292 22.53 2.73 -11.75
CA TRP A 292 22.47 1.27 -11.69
C TRP A 292 23.60 0.62 -12.49
N VAL A 293 23.87 1.09 -13.70
CA VAL A 293 25.00 0.62 -14.51
C VAL A 293 26.32 0.92 -13.82
N ALA A 294 26.50 2.12 -13.27
CA ALA A 294 27.67 2.48 -12.49
C ALA A 294 27.86 1.52 -11.32
N LYS A 295 26.81 1.25 -10.52
CA LYS A 295 26.86 0.30 -9.40
C LYS A 295 27.22 -1.12 -9.85
N LEU A 296 26.64 -1.61 -10.94
CA LEU A 296 26.94 -2.95 -11.48
C LEU A 296 28.39 -3.02 -11.98
N SER A 297 28.84 -2.05 -12.78
CA SER A 297 30.22 -1.97 -13.27
C SER A 297 31.24 -1.89 -12.13
N GLN A 298 30.82 -1.29 -11.01
CA GLN A 298 31.61 -1.15 -9.81
C GLN A 298 31.53 -2.36 -8.86
N SER A 299 30.72 -3.37 -9.15
CA SER A 299 30.64 -4.58 -8.34
C SER A 299 31.96 -5.35 -8.37
N VAL A 300 32.33 -5.93 -7.23
CA VAL A 300 33.56 -6.71 -7.05
C VAL A 300 33.65 -7.86 -8.06
N ILE A 301 32.50 -8.47 -8.40
CA ILE A 301 32.42 -9.57 -9.37
C ILE A 301 32.92 -9.15 -10.76
N PHE A 302 32.64 -7.92 -11.20
CA PHE A 302 33.07 -7.42 -12.51
C PHE A 302 34.48 -6.80 -12.48
N ARG A 303 34.90 -6.22 -11.35
CA ARG A 303 36.26 -5.67 -11.21
C ARG A 303 37.34 -6.73 -10.95
N GLN A 304 36.99 -7.78 -10.22
CA GLN A 304 37.91 -8.83 -9.77
C GLN A 304 37.20 -10.18 -9.87
N PRO A 305 36.92 -10.67 -11.09
CA PRO A 305 36.25 -11.96 -11.30
C PRO A 305 37.04 -13.12 -10.69
N GLU A 306 38.36 -12.99 -10.56
CA GLU A 306 39.24 -13.99 -9.95
C GLU A 306 38.90 -14.25 -8.47
N ARG A 307 38.40 -13.25 -7.74
CA ARG A 307 37.94 -13.43 -6.34
C ARG A 307 36.83 -14.46 -6.18
N LEU A 308 36.06 -14.71 -7.25
CA LEU A 308 35.03 -15.75 -7.25
C LEU A 308 35.65 -17.16 -7.10
N TYR A 309 36.91 -17.30 -7.53
CA TYR A 309 37.65 -18.54 -7.58
C TYR A 309 38.71 -18.67 -6.48
N ASP A 310 39.12 -17.58 -5.82
CA ASP A 310 40.13 -17.60 -4.74
C ASP A 310 39.86 -18.67 -3.68
N ALA A 311 38.61 -18.80 -3.21
CA ALA A 311 38.23 -19.81 -2.23
C ALA A 311 38.34 -21.24 -2.78
N TYR A 312 38.06 -21.44 -4.07
CA TYR A 312 38.20 -22.74 -4.74
C TYR A 312 39.67 -23.09 -4.96
N LEU A 313 40.51 -22.13 -5.35
CA LEU A 313 41.95 -22.30 -5.46
C LEU A 313 42.57 -22.67 -4.11
N GLN A 314 42.26 -21.93 -3.04
CA GLN A 314 42.69 -22.28 -1.68
C GLN A 314 42.24 -23.66 -1.22
N LYS A 315 41.02 -24.08 -1.62
CA LYS A 315 40.51 -25.42 -1.33
C LYS A 315 41.31 -26.49 -2.07
N ILE A 316 41.62 -26.28 -3.35
CA ILE A 316 42.47 -27.18 -4.14
C ILE A 316 43.86 -27.29 -3.52
N ASP A 317 44.47 -26.18 -3.12
CA ASP A 317 45.79 -26.17 -2.48
C ASP A 317 45.76 -26.96 -1.16
N ARG A 318 44.77 -26.71 -0.30
CA ARG A 318 44.60 -27.43 0.97
C ARG A 318 44.41 -28.93 0.74
N LEU A 319 43.55 -29.31 -0.20
CA LEU A 319 43.31 -30.72 -0.52
C LEU A 319 44.56 -31.39 -1.08
N SER A 320 45.32 -30.69 -1.92
CA SER A 320 46.56 -31.19 -2.51
C SER A 320 47.65 -31.39 -1.45
N MET A 321 47.84 -30.42 -0.56
CA MET A 321 48.76 -30.56 0.58
C MET A 321 48.34 -31.69 1.52
N THR A 322 47.05 -31.82 1.81
CA THR A 322 46.51 -32.90 2.66
C THR A 322 46.79 -34.26 2.03
N LEU A 323 46.56 -34.40 0.72
CA LEU A 323 46.84 -35.63 -0.02
C LEU A 323 48.34 -35.98 0.04
N MET A 324 49.21 -35.03 -0.30
CA MET A 324 50.66 -35.25 -0.30
C MET A 324 51.19 -35.65 1.07
N ASN A 325 50.78 -34.96 2.13
CA ASN A 325 51.19 -35.28 3.50
C ASN A 325 50.67 -36.65 3.93
N THR A 326 49.40 -36.94 3.70
CA THR A 326 48.80 -38.24 4.07
C THR A 326 49.48 -39.40 3.34
N MET A 327 49.82 -39.21 2.05
CA MET A 327 50.55 -40.22 1.28
C MET A 327 51.97 -40.42 1.81
N LYS A 328 52.67 -39.33 2.14
CA LYS A 328 54.02 -39.38 2.70
C LYS A 328 54.04 -40.07 4.07
N ASP A 329 53.11 -39.72 4.95
CA ASP A 329 52.99 -40.30 6.29
C ASP A 329 52.66 -41.79 6.20
N ARG A 330 51.68 -42.18 5.37
CA ARG A 330 51.38 -43.60 5.13
C ARG A 330 52.60 -44.37 4.62
N LEU A 331 53.37 -43.79 3.71
CA LEU A 331 54.57 -44.43 3.18
C LEU A 331 55.66 -44.56 4.25
N SER A 332 55.85 -43.53 5.08
CA SER A 332 56.82 -43.57 6.20
C SER A 332 56.44 -44.64 7.21
N SER A 333 55.18 -44.64 7.68
CA SER A 333 54.69 -45.64 8.63
C SER A 333 54.78 -47.06 8.06
N ALA A 334 54.49 -47.27 6.78
CA ALA A 334 54.66 -48.57 6.13
C ALA A 334 56.13 -49.01 6.10
N LYS A 335 57.07 -48.09 5.83
CA LYS A 335 58.51 -48.38 5.87
C LYS A 335 59.00 -48.68 7.28
N GLU A 336 58.59 -47.89 8.26
CA GLU A 336 58.93 -48.09 9.67
C GLU A 336 58.39 -49.42 10.18
N ASN A 337 57.12 -49.75 9.88
CA ASN A 337 56.53 -51.04 10.22
C ASN A 337 57.30 -52.21 9.59
N LYS A 338 57.72 -52.07 8.31
CA LYS A 338 58.56 -53.08 7.68
C LYS A 338 59.88 -53.26 8.44
N VAL A 339 60.58 -52.17 8.76
CA VAL A 339 61.85 -52.21 9.50
C VAL A 339 61.66 -52.82 10.89
N GLN A 340 60.58 -52.51 11.59
CA GLN A 340 60.25 -53.11 12.89
C GLN A 340 60.00 -54.61 12.77
N LEU A 341 59.25 -55.05 11.74
CA LEU A 341 59.02 -56.47 11.48
C LEU A 341 60.32 -57.19 11.11
N ASP A 342 61.17 -56.58 10.28
CA ASP A 342 62.48 -57.11 9.92
C ASP A 342 63.39 -57.26 11.16
N HIS A 343 63.39 -56.25 12.05
CA HIS A 343 64.11 -56.33 13.33
C HIS A 343 63.53 -57.38 14.28
N ALA A 344 62.20 -57.47 14.40
CA ALA A 344 61.54 -58.48 15.23
C ALA A 344 61.87 -59.90 14.71
N LEU A 345 61.88 -60.09 13.40
CA LEU A 345 62.27 -61.34 12.76
C LEU A 345 63.75 -61.66 13.02
N ALA A 346 64.65 -60.70 12.83
CA ALA A 346 66.09 -60.89 13.08
C ALA A 346 66.38 -61.20 14.57
N ASN A 347 65.73 -60.47 15.48
CA ASN A 347 65.92 -60.63 16.94
C ASN A 347 65.20 -61.85 17.51
N SER A 348 64.27 -62.47 16.77
CA SER A 348 63.62 -63.71 17.21
C SER A 348 64.62 -64.86 17.41
N GLN A 349 65.79 -64.77 16.76
CA GLN A 349 66.91 -65.73 16.81
C GLN A 349 66.41 -67.18 16.78
N LEU A 350 65.43 -67.44 15.91
CA LEU A 350 64.73 -68.72 15.84
C LEU A 350 65.71 -69.87 15.63
N GLN A 351 66.72 -69.68 14.78
CA GLN A 351 67.78 -70.66 14.54
C GLN A 351 68.54 -71.01 15.82
N THR A 352 69.02 -70.01 16.56
CA THR A 352 69.76 -70.21 17.82
C THR A 352 68.89 -70.82 18.91
N LYS A 353 67.60 -70.46 18.97
CA LYS A 353 66.65 -71.11 19.89
C LYS A 353 66.45 -72.59 19.54
N ILE A 354 66.28 -72.90 18.26
CA ILE A 354 66.13 -74.28 17.78
C ILE A 354 67.38 -75.09 18.12
N GLU A 355 68.58 -74.59 17.81
CA GLU A 355 69.86 -75.23 18.16
C GLU A 355 69.96 -75.48 19.67
N ARG A 356 69.66 -74.47 20.50
CA ARG A 356 69.68 -74.61 21.97
C ARG A 356 68.68 -75.66 22.47
N TYR A 357 67.49 -75.73 21.89
CA TYR A 357 66.51 -76.76 22.25
C TYR A 357 66.97 -78.15 21.80
N GLN A 358 67.55 -78.29 20.61
CA GLN A 358 68.15 -79.54 20.14
C GLN A 358 69.26 -80.02 21.08
N ASP A 359 70.17 -79.12 21.50
CA ASP A 359 71.24 -79.43 22.45
C ASP A 359 70.71 -79.83 23.84
N ARG A 360 69.67 -79.14 24.33
CA ARG A 360 69.01 -79.50 25.59
C ARG A 360 68.40 -80.90 25.50
N VAL A 361 67.73 -81.23 24.41
CA VAL A 361 67.16 -82.57 24.18
C VAL A 361 68.27 -83.62 24.12
N ALA A 362 69.35 -83.37 23.37
CA ALA A 362 70.48 -84.29 23.28
C ALA A 362 71.16 -84.52 24.63
N THR A 363 71.34 -83.48 25.43
CA THR A 363 71.93 -83.56 26.77
C THR A 363 71.01 -84.26 27.76
N ALA A 364 69.70 -83.95 27.76
CA ALA A 364 68.72 -84.64 28.57
C ALA A 364 68.65 -86.13 28.25
N LYS A 365 68.72 -86.50 26.97
CA LYS A 365 68.77 -87.91 26.53
C LYS A 365 70.02 -88.62 27.05
N ARG A 366 71.20 -87.99 26.95
CA ARG A 366 72.45 -88.54 27.50
C ARG A 366 72.38 -88.73 29.01
N LEU A 367 71.89 -87.74 29.76
CA LEU A 367 71.72 -87.82 31.21
C LEU A 367 70.72 -88.92 31.61
N LEU A 368 69.60 -89.03 30.89
CA LEU A 368 68.61 -90.08 31.11
C LEU A 368 69.23 -91.47 30.92
N MET A 369 69.95 -91.68 29.81
CA MET A 369 70.64 -92.95 29.52
C MET A 369 71.69 -93.29 30.58
N ALA A 370 72.50 -92.32 30.99
CA ALA A 370 73.51 -92.52 32.04
C ALA A 370 72.87 -92.87 33.39
N ASN A 371 71.81 -92.16 33.79
CA ASN A 371 71.09 -92.43 35.03
C ASN A 371 70.37 -93.79 34.99
N MET A 372 69.78 -94.17 33.85
CA MET A 372 69.19 -95.49 33.67
C MET A 372 70.25 -96.59 33.80
N THR A 373 71.44 -96.39 33.23
CA THR A 373 72.56 -97.34 33.32
C THR A 373 73.03 -97.46 34.77
N ASN A 374 73.30 -96.34 35.44
CA ASN A 374 73.70 -96.34 36.86
C ASN A 374 72.65 -96.99 37.77
N GLN A 375 71.36 -96.74 37.53
CA GLN A 375 70.27 -97.34 38.28
C GLN A 375 70.19 -98.85 38.03
N TYR A 376 70.36 -99.29 36.78
CA TYR A 376 70.41 -100.69 36.42
C TYR A 376 71.58 -101.40 37.12
N ASP A 377 72.79 -100.84 37.03
CA ASP A 377 74.00 -101.40 37.64
C ASP A 377 73.89 -101.46 39.17
N SER A 378 73.32 -100.42 39.80
CA SER A 378 73.08 -100.41 41.24
C SER A 378 72.10 -101.50 41.68
N GLN A 379 71.03 -101.71 40.92
CA GLN A 379 70.04 -102.76 41.21
C GLN A 379 70.61 -104.16 40.95
N LEU A 380 71.43 -104.33 39.91
CA LEU A 380 72.14 -105.57 39.63
C LEU A 380 73.11 -105.92 40.78
N ALA A 381 73.93 -104.97 41.21
CA ALA A 381 74.84 -105.16 42.35
C ALA A 381 74.10 -105.47 43.66
N ARG A 382 72.91 -104.87 43.87
CA ARG A 382 72.06 -105.19 45.02
C ARG A 382 71.50 -106.61 44.95
N PHE A 383 71.09 -107.05 43.76
CA PHE A 383 70.64 -108.41 43.52
C PHE A 383 71.76 -109.42 43.75
N GLU A 384 72.97 -109.19 43.22
CA GLU A 384 74.14 -110.05 43.43
C GLU A 384 74.49 -110.16 44.93
N LYS A 385 74.53 -109.04 45.67
CA LYS A 385 74.74 -109.09 47.13
C LYS A 385 73.67 -109.87 47.88
N ALA A 386 72.40 -109.73 47.49
CA ALA A 386 71.31 -110.48 48.12
C ALA A 386 71.42 -111.98 47.81
N GLN A 387 71.83 -112.32 46.58
CA GLN A 387 72.10 -113.70 46.16
C GLN A 387 73.27 -114.31 46.96
N ASP A 388 74.39 -113.60 47.09
CA ASP A 388 75.55 -114.05 47.87
C ASP A 388 75.22 -114.22 49.35
N ALA A 389 74.46 -113.28 49.94
CA ALA A 389 74.01 -113.38 51.32
C ALA A 389 73.13 -114.62 51.55
N LEU A 390 72.20 -114.90 50.63
CA LEU A 390 71.36 -116.10 50.68
C LEU A 390 72.20 -117.38 50.59
N LEU A 391 73.19 -117.41 49.70
CA LEU A 391 74.11 -118.55 49.55
C LEU A 391 75.02 -118.76 50.76
N SER A 392 75.31 -117.71 51.53
CA SER A 392 76.16 -117.77 52.73
C SER A 392 75.47 -118.38 53.96
N LEU A 393 74.13 -118.34 54.00
CA LEU A 393 73.31 -118.85 55.11
C LEU A 393 72.98 -120.35 54.96
N ASP A 394 73.39 -120.98 53.86
CA ASP A 394 73.15 -122.39 53.60
C ASP A 394 74.20 -123.25 54.33
N ALA A 395 73.81 -123.78 55.51
CA ALA A 395 74.67 -124.56 56.39
C ALA A 395 75.30 -125.81 55.73
N SER A 396 74.68 -126.32 54.66
CA SER A 396 75.20 -127.45 53.89
C SER A 396 76.57 -127.17 53.25
N ARG A 397 76.90 -125.91 52.94
CA ARG A 397 78.19 -125.52 52.37
C ARG A 397 79.33 -125.38 53.38
N ILE A 398 79.04 -125.20 54.68
CA ILE A 398 80.09 -125.17 55.72
C ILE A 398 80.71 -126.56 55.84
N ILE A 399 79.90 -127.61 55.82
CA ILE A 399 80.35 -129.01 55.81
C ILE A 399 81.09 -129.34 54.49
N ALA A 400 80.63 -128.79 53.36
CA ALA A 400 81.28 -129.01 52.06
C ALA A 400 82.69 -128.41 51.95
N ARG A 401 83.04 -127.41 52.77
CA ARG A 401 84.38 -126.80 52.84
C ARG A 401 85.39 -127.59 53.69
N GLY A 402 85.03 -128.77 54.19
CA GLY A 402 85.93 -129.65 54.94
C GLY A 402 85.91 -129.45 56.46
N TYR A 403 84.98 -128.64 56.97
CA TYR A 403 84.75 -128.52 58.41
C TYR A 403 83.78 -129.62 58.88
N ALA A 404 84.08 -130.19 60.05
CA ALA A 404 83.27 -131.24 60.66
C ALA A 404 82.33 -130.66 61.72
N MET A 405 81.10 -131.17 61.77
CA MET A 405 80.08 -130.78 62.76
C MET A 405 80.09 -131.78 63.92
N ILE A 406 80.24 -131.30 65.16
CA ILE A 406 80.35 -132.15 66.35
C ILE A 406 79.02 -132.15 67.10
N GLU A 407 78.45 -133.34 67.32
CA GLU A 407 77.21 -133.55 68.06
C GLU A 407 77.47 -134.42 69.32
N LYS A 408 76.82 -134.07 70.44
CA LYS A 408 76.73 -134.89 71.66
C LYS A 408 75.25 -135.09 71.97
N ASN A 409 74.77 -136.33 72.03
CA ASN A 409 73.35 -136.66 72.21
C ASN A 409 72.40 -135.91 71.23
N GLN A 410 72.74 -135.86 69.94
CA GLN A 410 72.00 -135.14 68.89
C GLN A 410 71.92 -133.60 69.05
N ALA A 411 72.65 -133.01 69.99
CA ALA A 411 72.79 -131.55 70.12
C ALA A 411 74.16 -131.09 69.63
N LEU A 412 74.19 -129.96 68.92
CA LEU A 412 75.42 -129.37 68.40
C LEU A 412 76.30 -128.87 69.55
N VAL A 413 77.57 -129.27 69.54
CA VAL A 413 78.57 -128.81 70.49
C VAL A 413 79.41 -127.72 69.84
N ALA A 414 79.29 -126.49 70.35
CA ALA A 414 80.00 -125.33 69.79
C ALA A 414 81.30 -124.98 70.53
N SER A 415 81.52 -125.54 71.72
CA SER A 415 82.68 -125.20 72.55
C SER A 415 83.20 -126.42 73.30
N VAL A 416 84.53 -126.49 73.44
CA VAL A 416 85.25 -127.57 74.11
C VAL A 416 84.82 -127.69 75.60
N SER A 417 84.34 -126.61 76.21
CA SER A 417 83.85 -126.59 77.60
C SER A 417 82.62 -127.46 77.86
N GLN A 418 81.92 -127.91 76.82
CA GLN A 418 80.76 -128.81 76.92
C GLN A 418 81.13 -130.30 76.83
N ILE A 419 82.43 -130.60 76.67
CA ILE A 419 82.97 -131.93 76.47
C ILE A 419 83.73 -132.37 77.72
N THR A 420 83.41 -133.56 78.24
CA THR A 420 84.09 -134.18 79.38
C THR A 420 84.82 -135.45 78.97
N LYS A 421 85.89 -135.79 79.70
CA LYS A 421 86.75 -136.95 79.41
C LYS A 421 85.96 -138.25 79.58
N GLY A 422 85.88 -139.06 78.51
CA GLY A 422 85.07 -140.29 78.42
C GLY A 422 83.73 -140.16 77.68
N ASP A 423 83.34 -138.98 77.19
CA ASP A 423 82.11 -138.81 76.41
C ASP A 423 82.21 -139.44 75.00
N GLN A 424 81.09 -139.98 74.50
CA GLN A 424 80.93 -140.33 73.08
C GLN A 424 80.42 -139.12 72.29
N LEU A 425 81.13 -138.78 71.22
CA LEU A 425 80.80 -137.70 70.30
C LEU A 425 80.59 -138.25 68.90
N THR A 426 79.67 -137.65 68.18
CA THR A 426 79.41 -137.94 66.78
C THR A 426 79.92 -136.79 65.93
N ILE A 427 80.87 -137.09 65.04
CA ILE A 427 81.43 -136.12 64.10
C ILE A 427 80.81 -136.38 62.72
N LYS A 428 80.05 -135.42 62.20
CA LYS A 428 79.53 -135.45 60.82
C LYS A 428 80.44 -134.67 59.89
N MET A 429 80.92 -135.35 58.85
CA MET A 429 81.72 -134.79 57.77
C MET A 429 80.98 -134.93 56.43
N ARG A 430 81.55 -134.36 55.36
CA ARG A 430 80.94 -134.30 54.02
C ARG A 430 80.46 -135.64 53.49
N ASP A 431 81.14 -136.71 53.87
CA ASP A 431 81.06 -138.04 53.27
C ASP A 431 80.75 -139.15 54.29
N GLY A 432 80.55 -138.82 55.56
CA GLY A 432 80.25 -139.83 56.56
C GLY A 432 80.16 -139.31 57.99
N GLN A 433 79.83 -140.24 58.89
CA GLN A 433 79.71 -140.00 60.32
C GLN A 433 80.70 -140.90 61.06
N LEU A 434 81.41 -140.34 62.03
CA LEU A 434 82.36 -141.05 62.90
C LEU A 434 81.92 -140.88 64.35
N ASP A 435 81.81 -141.99 65.08
CA ASP A 435 81.57 -141.98 66.52
C ASP A 435 82.91 -142.16 67.25
N VAL A 436 83.25 -141.21 68.12
CA VAL A 436 84.57 -141.12 68.77
C VAL A 436 84.43 -140.89 70.27
N GLU A 437 85.35 -141.45 71.06
CA GLU A 437 85.40 -141.28 72.51
C GLU A 437 86.52 -140.32 72.92
N VAL A 438 86.22 -139.42 73.85
CA VAL A 438 87.12 -138.33 74.24
C VAL A 438 88.18 -138.81 75.23
N LYS A 439 89.41 -138.99 74.73
CA LYS A 439 90.55 -139.47 75.53
C LYS A 439 91.24 -138.42 76.37
N ASP A 440 91.24 -137.16 75.97
CA ASP A 440 91.82 -136.05 76.73
C ASP A 440 91.24 -134.73 76.24
N VAL A 441 90.98 -133.79 77.15
CA VAL A 441 90.48 -132.45 76.79
C VAL A 441 91.51 -131.43 77.27
N LYS A 442 92.19 -130.79 76.32
CA LYS A 442 93.07 -129.66 76.58
C LYS A 442 92.38 -128.39 76.08
N ASN A 443 92.19 -127.44 76.99
CA ASN A 443 91.80 -126.10 76.61
C ASN A 443 93.06 -125.31 76.28
N GLU A 444 93.35 -125.18 74.98
CA GLU A 444 94.09 -124.04 74.46
C GLU A 444 93.04 -123.09 73.87
N ASN A 445 93.07 -121.83 74.29
CA ASN A 445 92.23 -120.82 73.65
C ASN A 445 92.75 -120.64 72.22
N ILE A 446 91.92 -120.99 71.25
CA ILE A 446 92.11 -120.72 69.82
C ILE A 446 91.23 -119.55 69.43
#